data_AF-A0A5E4FVP1-F1
#
_entry.id   AF-A0A5E4FVP1-F1
#
_cell.length_a   1.000
_cell.length_b   1.000
_cell.length_c   1.000
_cell.angle_alpha   90.00
_cell.angle_beta   90.00
_cell.angle_gamma   90.00
#
_symmetry.space_group_name_H-M   'P 1'
#
loop_
_entity.id
_entity.type
_entity.pdbx_description
1 polymer ?
#
loop_
_entity_poly.entity_id
_entity_poly.type
_entity_poly.pdbx_seq_one_letter_code
_entity_poly.pdbx_strand_id
1 'polypeptide(L)'
;MSVSEENANIRDHHRRLLAAKYELRRNLYKALCKDPSLPSDLREESRFKLSKLPRNSSFTRVRNRCIFSGRARAVYETFRMSRIVFRTLASKGMLNGIKKASW
;
A
#
# COMPACT_ATOMS: atom_id res chain seq x y z
N MET A 1 16.94 15.72 2.95
CA MET A 1 15.78 15.07 2.30
C MET A 1 15.30 16.01 1.22
N SER A 2 15.15 15.55 -0.02
CA SER A 2 14.72 16.43 -1.11
C SER A 2 13.21 16.64 -1.06
N VAL A 3 12.74 17.84 -1.38
CA VAL A 3 11.30 18.23 -1.38
C VAL A 3 10.43 17.28 -2.21
N SER A 4 10.99 16.63 -3.24
CA SER A 4 10.28 15.67 -4.09
C SER A 4 9.93 14.34 -3.39
N GLU A 5 10.75 13.91 -2.41
CA GLU A 5 10.58 12.65 -1.68
C GLU A 5 9.45 12.74 -0.65
N GLU A 6 9.35 13.88 0.03
CA GLU A 6 8.29 14.20 1.00
C GLU A 6 6.91 14.16 0.34
N ASN A 7 6.80 14.77 -0.84
CA ASN A 7 5.57 14.79 -1.65
C ASN A 7 5.11 13.38 -2.09
N ALA A 8 6.00 12.40 -2.21
CA ALA A 8 5.64 11.05 -2.62
C ALA A 8 5.12 10.19 -1.47
N ASN A 9 5.71 10.35 -0.27
CA ASN A 9 5.25 9.70 0.96
C ASN A 9 3.89 10.24 1.39
N ILE A 10 3.71 11.56 1.39
CA ILE A 10 2.43 12.21 1.72
C ILE A 10 1.32 11.70 0.78
N ARG A 11 1.58 11.66 -0.54
CA ARG A 11 0.61 11.10 -1.51
C ARG A 11 0.27 9.63 -1.24
N ASP A 12 1.23 8.80 -0.84
CA ASP A 12 0.95 7.40 -0.49
C ASP A 12 0.14 7.30 0.81
N HIS A 13 0.44 8.15 1.80
CA HIS A 13 -0.31 8.23 3.04
C HIS A 13 -1.79 8.59 2.80
N HIS A 14 -2.08 9.60 1.98
CA HIS A 14 -3.46 9.92 1.59
C HIS A 14 -4.16 8.75 0.88
N ARG A 15 -3.45 7.98 0.06
CA ARG A 15 -4.03 6.77 -0.58
C ARG A 15 -4.37 5.71 0.46
N ARG A 16 -3.53 5.50 1.48
CA ARG A 16 -3.79 4.56 2.58
C ARG A 16 -5.04 4.95 3.36
N LEU A 17 -5.18 6.24 3.70
CA LEU A 17 -6.36 6.76 4.38
C LEU A 17 -7.64 6.56 3.54
N LEU A 18 -7.58 6.88 2.24
CA LEU A 18 -8.71 6.65 1.34
C LEU A 18 -9.01 5.16 1.16
N ALA A 19 -7.99 4.31 1.06
CA ALA A 19 -8.19 2.87 0.92
C ALA A 19 -8.89 2.28 2.14
N ALA A 20 -8.46 2.65 3.35
CA ALA A 20 -9.11 2.25 4.59
C ALA A 20 -10.58 2.73 4.65
N LYS A 21 -10.83 4.00 4.28
CA LYS A 21 -12.19 4.58 4.30
C LYS A 21 -13.20 3.82 3.41
N TYR A 22 -12.76 3.32 2.24
CA TYR A 22 -13.66 2.71 1.25
C TYR A 22 -13.50 1.19 1.14
N GLU A 23 -12.70 0.56 2.01
CA GLU A 23 -12.38 -0.87 1.94
C GLU A 23 -13.62 -1.74 1.91
N LEU A 24 -14.51 -1.57 2.90
CA LEU A 24 -15.74 -2.36 3.05
C LEU A 24 -16.64 -2.24 1.81
N ARG A 25 -16.94 -1.01 1.38
CA ARG A 25 -17.80 -0.75 0.21
C ARG A 25 -17.22 -1.38 -1.05
N ARG A 26 -15.92 -1.26 -1.24
CA ARG A 26 -15.23 -1.77 -2.42
C ARG A 26 -15.18 -3.29 -2.44
N ASN A 27 -14.98 -3.93 -1.29
CA ASN A 27 -15.00 -5.38 -1.15
C ASN A 27 -16.42 -5.94 -1.39
N LEU A 28 -17.44 -5.28 -0.84
CA LEU A 28 -18.84 -5.64 -1.07
C LEU A 28 -19.20 -5.58 -2.56
N TYR A 29 -18.94 -4.45 -3.24
CA TYR A 29 -19.27 -4.34 -4.66
C TYR A 29 -18.49 -5.33 -5.52
N LYS A 30 -17.22 -5.61 -5.19
CA LYS A 30 -16.43 -6.64 -5.88
C LYS A 30 -17.00 -8.04 -5.69
N ALA A 31 -17.49 -8.36 -4.49
CA ALA A 31 -18.11 -9.65 -4.21
C ALA A 31 -19.39 -9.83 -5.03
N LEU A 32 -20.28 -8.82 -5.01
CA LEU A 32 -21.51 -8.82 -5.82
C LEU A 32 -21.22 -8.93 -7.32
N CYS A 33 -20.19 -8.26 -7.83
CA CYS A 33 -19.80 -8.35 -9.24
C CYS A 33 -19.28 -9.74 -9.63
N LYS A 34 -18.73 -10.50 -8.69
CA LYS A 34 -18.08 -11.80 -8.93
C LYS A 34 -19.06 -12.97 -8.82
N ASP A 35 -20.14 -12.82 -8.07
CA ASP A 35 -21.14 -13.85 -7.85
C ASP A 35 -21.94 -14.14 -9.13
N PRO A 36 -21.91 -15.36 -9.69
CA PRO A 36 -22.67 -15.71 -10.88
C PRO A 36 -24.15 -15.99 -10.60
N SER A 37 -24.54 -16.23 -9.34
CA SER A 37 -25.93 -16.54 -8.96
C SER A 37 -26.84 -15.32 -8.97
N LEU A 38 -26.25 -14.12 -8.91
CA LEU A 38 -26.99 -12.87 -8.89
C LEU A 38 -27.50 -12.47 -10.29
N PRO A 39 -28.68 -11.84 -10.38
CA PRO A 39 -29.19 -11.24 -11.61
C PRO A 39 -28.18 -10.32 -12.31
N SER A 40 -28.21 -10.26 -13.65
CA SER A 40 -27.28 -9.41 -14.41
C SER A 40 -27.35 -7.95 -14.00
N ASP A 41 -28.56 -7.43 -13.84
CA ASP A 41 -28.83 -6.03 -13.51
C ASP A 41 -28.15 -5.61 -12.20
N LEU A 42 -28.23 -6.45 -11.15
CA LEU A 42 -27.57 -6.17 -9.87
C LEU A 42 -26.04 -6.20 -9.98
N ARG A 43 -25.48 -7.07 -10.82
CA ARG A 43 -24.04 -7.11 -11.08
C ARG A 43 -23.59 -5.87 -11.83
N GLU A 44 -24.37 -5.41 -12.80
CA GLU A 44 -24.10 -4.19 -13.57
C GLU A 44 -24.21 -2.93 -12.71
N GLU A 45 -25.24 -2.83 -11.87
CA GLU A 45 -25.38 -1.72 -10.91
C GLU A 45 -24.19 -1.70 -9.93
N SER A 46 -23.75 -2.87 -9.46
CA SER A 46 -22.57 -2.99 -8.60
C SER A 46 -21.28 -2.57 -9.31
N ARG A 47 -21.12 -2.89 -10.60
CA ARG A 47 -19.99 -2.43 -11.42
C ARG A 47 -20.01 -0.90 -11.58
N PHE A 48 -21.18 -0.31 -11.79
CA PHE A 48 -21.34 1.14 -11.87
C PHE A 48 -21.00 1.82 -10.53
N LYS A 49 -21.51 1.29 -9.41
CA LYS A 49 -21.17 1.77 -8.06
C LYS A 49 -19.67 1.66 -7.78
N LEU A 50 -19.02 0.58 -8.22
CA LEU A 50 -17.59 0.36 -8.08
C LEU A 50 -16.75 1.36 -8.90
N SER A 51 -17.20 1.73 -10.11
CA SER A 51 -16.50 2.69 -10.96
C SER A 51 -16.58 4.13 -10.42
N LYS A 52 -17.68 4.47 -9.74
CA LYS A 52 -17.90 5.79 -9.11
C LYS A 52 -16.99 6.05 -7.90
N LEU A 53 -16.40 5.01 -7.29
CA LEU A 53 -15.49 5.18 -6.16
C LEU A 53 -14.18 5.87 -6.59
N PRO A 54 -13.56 6.68 -5.71
CA PRO A 54 -12.31 7.37 -6.02
C PRO A 54 -11.21 6.38 -6.43
N ARG A 55 -10.50 6.62 -7.54
CA ARG A 55 -9.45 5.71 -8.05
C ARG A 55 -8.36 5.39 -7.00
N ASN A 56 -7.98 6.38 -6.21
CA ASN A 56 -6.95 6.25 -5.17
C ASN A 56 -7.41 5.46 -3.93
N SER A 57 -8.70 5.14 -3.81
CA SER A 57 -9.20 4.25 -2.76
C SER A 57 -8.87 2.78 -2.99
N SER A 58 -8.33 2.41 -4.16
CA SER A 58 -7.96 1.02 -4.42
C SER A 58 -6.66 0.66 -3.70
N PHE A 59 -6.71 -0.36 -2.83
CA PHE A 59 -5.55 -0.89 -2.11
C PHE A 59 -4.36 -1.21 -3.02
N THR A 60 -4.61 -1.74 -4.23
CA THR A 60 -3.58 -2.03 -5.26
C THR A 60 -2.70 -0.82 -5.63
N ARG A 61 -3.15 0.42 -5.40
CA ARG A 61 -2.37 1.63 -5.71
C ARG A 61 -1.44 2.08 -4.58
N VAL A 62 -1.62 1.53 -3.38
CA VAL A 62 -0.73 1.78 -2.25
C VAL A 62 0.62 1.12 -2.54
N ARG A 63 1.72 1.81 -2.25
CA ARG A 63 3.07 1.25 -2.37
C ARG A 63 3.82 1.37 -1.06
N ASN A 64 4.55 0.32 -0.71
CA ASN A 64 5.46 0.38 0.43
C ASN A 64 6.65 1.29 0.10
N ARG A 65 6.96 2.20 1.02
CA ARG A 65 8.04 3.17 0.91
C ARG A 65 8.88 3.14 2.18
N CYS A 66 10.15 3.44 2.04
CA CYS A 66 11.06 3.62 3.16
C CYS A 66 10.62 4.81 4.01
N ILE A 67 10.46 4.62 5.32
CA ILE A 67 10.07 5.71 6.24
C ILE A 67 11.10 6.84 6.30
N PHE A 68 12.40 6.52 6.17
CA PHE A 68 13.48 7.52 6.27
C PHE A 68 13.75 8.27 4.97
N SER A 69 13.64 7.59 3.82
CA SER A 69 14.08 8.14 2.53
C SER A 69 12.98 8.22 1.46
N GLY A 70 11.78 7.69 1.73
CA GLY A 70 10.68 7.64 0.75
C GLY A 70 10.92 6.74 -0.47
N ARG A 71 12.07 6.06 -0.56
CA ARG A 71 12.39 5.11 -1.62
C ARG A 71 11.34 3.99 -1.70
N ALA A 72 10.75 3.81 -2.87
CA ALA A 72 9.68 2.83 -3.11
C ALA A 72 10.18 1.43 -3.53
N ARG A 73 11.48 1.28 -3.81
CA ARG A 73 12.06 0.01 -4.30
C ARG A 73 12.89 -0.68 -3.23
N ALA A 74 12.80 -2.01 -3.18
CA ALA A 74 13.52 -2.86 -2.23
C ALA A 74 13.31 -2.39 -0.78
N VAL A 75 12.04 -2.32 -0.38
CA VAL A 75 11.60 -2.00 0.98
C VAL A 75 11.34 -3.32 1.70
N TYR A 76 12.02 -3.55 2.82
CA TYR A 76 11.70 -4.66 3.70
C TYR A 76 10.42 -4.34 4.47
N GLU A 77 9.40 -5.19 4.37
CA GLU A 77 8.09 -4.95 4.95
C GLU A 77 8.12 -4.90 6.48
N THR A 78 8.86 -5.82 7.10
CA THR A 78 9.05 -5.93 8.56
C THR A 78 9.66 -4.67 9.15
N PHE A 79 10.71 -4.14 8.52
CA PHE A 79 11.44 -2.96 9.00
C PHE A 79 10.89 -1.63 8.45
N ARG A 80 10.03 -1.68 7.42
CA ARG A 80 9.50 -0.51 6.68
C ARG A 80 10.60 0.41 6.13
N MET A 81 11.73 -0.17 5.76
CA MET A 81 12.94 0.55 5.35
C MET A 81 13.46 0.04 4.01
N SER A 82 14.11 0.91 3.24
CA SER A 82 14.85 0.49 2.06
C SER A 82 16.11 -0.30 2.43
N ARG A 83 16.56 -1.17 1.54
CA ARG A 83 17.80 -1.95 1.69
C ARG A 83 19.03 -1.10 2.06
N ILE A 84 19.09 0.15 1.60
CA ILE A 84 20.23 1.05 1.82
C ILE A 84 20.26 1.49 3.28
N VAL A 85 19.14 2.03 3.76
CA VAL A 85 19.02 2.49 5.15
C VAL A 85 19.11 1.30 6.10
N PHE A 86 18.50 0.17 5.75
CA PHE A 86 18.58 -1.07 6.52
C PHE A 86 20.04 -1.50 6.72
N ARG A 87 20.83 -1.57 5.64
CA ARG A 87 22.25 -1.93 5.73
C ARG A 87 23.03 -0.94 6.60
N THR A 88 22.78 0.37 6.46
CA THR A 88 23.46 1.39 7.26
C THR A 88 23.13 1.26 8.75
N LEU A 89 21.86 1.03 9.11
CA LEU A 89 21.47 0.86 10.52
C LEU A 89 21.95 -0.48 11.09
N ALA A 90 21.90 -1.56 10.32
CA ALA A 90 22.42 -2.87 10.72
C ALA A 90 23.92 -2.81 11.01
N SER A 91 24.72 -2.18 10.14
CA SER A 91 26.15 -2.01 10.36
C SER A 91 26.49 -1.14 11.58
N LYS A 92 25.59 -0.23 11.96
CA LYS A 92 25.73 0.61 13.16
C LYS A 92 25.24 -0.08 14.44
N GLY A 93 24.68 -1.29 14.36
CA GLY A 93 24.10 -1.98 15.51
C GLY A 93 22.78 -1.38 16.02
N MET A 94 22.13 -0.50 15.24
CA MET A 94 20.88 0.16 15.62
C MET A 94 19.64 -0.74 15.45
N LEU A 95 19.80 -1.91 14.82
CA LEU A 95 18.73 -2.87 14.62
C LEU A 95 18.91 -4.07 15.55
N ASN A 96 17.98 -4.22 16.48
CA ASN A 96 18.02 -5.27 17.49
C ASN A 96 17.94 -6.66 16.85
N GLY A 97 18.84 -7.56 17.25
CA GLY A 97 18.86 -8.95 16.80
C GLY A 97 19.38 -9.17 15.38
N ILE A 98 19.88 -8.13 14.70
CA ILE A 98 20.42 -8.24 13.34
C ILE A 98 21.95 -8.30 13.39
N LYS A 99 22.49 -9.40 12.88
CA LYS A 99 23.93 -9.58 12.65
C LYS A 99 24.16 -10.04 11.22
N LYS A 100 25.38 -9.83 10.71
CA LYS A 100 25.81 -10.50 9.48
C LYS A 100 25.77 -12.00 9.73
N ALA A 101 25.11 -12.71 8.83
CA ALA A 101 25.05 -14.15 8.91
C ALA A 101 26.23 -14.78 8.15
N SER A 102 26.82 -15.81 8.75
CA SER A 102 27.85 -16.65 8.16
C SER A 102 27.43 -18.08 8.45
N TRP A 103 27.17 -18.84 7.39
CA TRP A 103 26.86 -20.26 7.41
C TRP A 103 27.64 -20.92 6.28
#